data_AF-G7W6P6-F1
#
_entry.id   AF-G7W6P6-F1
#
_cell.length_a   1.000
_cell.length_b   1.000
_cell.length_c   1.000
_cell.angle_alpha   90.00
_cell.angle_beta   90.00
_cell.angle_gamma   90.00
#
_symmetry.space_group_name_H-M   'P 1'
#
loop_
_entity.id
_entity.type
_entity.pdbx_description
1 polymer ?
#
loop_
_entity_poly.entity_id
_entity_poly.type
_entity_poly.pdbx_seq_one_letter_code
_entity_poly.pdbx_strand_id
1 'polypeptide(L)'
;MDQQLLEEFKTLILNGYYNAKSAHSAIFSDKVQLDNSIIIGYLAIANSYVNSAKSVYICKNELSRQEFDDFFNEFKMFSNEVMDNISNNNGHQQSNLHFQRLTEVFQLVASLLGVFK
;
A
#
# COMPACT_ATOMS: atom_id res chain seq x y z
N MET A 1 22.79 6.09 -2.66
CA MET A 1 21.89 5.54 -3.71
C MET A 1 21.91 6.47 -4.90
N ASP A 2 21.83 5.96 -6.13
CA ASP A 2 21.66 6.78 -7.33
C ASP A 2 20.39 7.64 -7.19
N GLN A 3 20.49 8.94 -7.51
CA GLN A 3 19.39 9.89 -7.37
C GLN A 3 18.19 9.49 -8.23
N GLN A 4 18.42 8.90 -9.40
CA GLN A 4 17.35 8.37 -10.24
C GLN A 4 16.61 7.23 -9.53
N LEU A 5 17.35 6.27 -8.95
CA LEU A 5 16.76 5.13 -8.25
C LEU A 5 15.98 5.56 -6.99
N LEU A 6 16.43 6.62 -6.31
CA LEU A 6 15.69 7.21 -5.19
C LEU A 6 14.32 7.74 -5.64
N GLU A 7 14.28 8.50 -6.74
CA GLU A 7 13.03 9.04 -7.28
C GLU A 7 12.09 7.94 -7.81
N GLU A 8 12.64 6.88 -8.40
CA GLU A 8 11.87 5.69 -8.79
C GLU A 8 11.28 5.01 -7.55
N PHE A 9 12.07 4.79 -6.50
CA PHE A 9 11.59 4.19 -5.25
C PHE A 9 10.45 5.01 -4.62
N LYS A 10 10.57 6.35 -4.60
CA LYS A 10 9.48 7.25 -4.15
C LYS A 10 8.22 7.04 -4.97
N THR A 11 8.36 7.05 -6.29
CA THR A 11 7.23 6.87 -7.22
C THR A 11 6.53 5.53 -6.99
N LEU A 12 7.29 4.45 -6.78
CA LEU A 12 6.74 3.12 -6.49
C LEU A 12 5.95 3.11 -5.17
N ILE A 13 6.50 3.67 -4.08
CA ILE A 13 5.80 3.76 -2.79
C ILE A 13 4.51 4.57 -2.90
N LEU A 14 4.56 5.74 -3.55
CA LEU A 14 3.40 6.61 -3.72
C LEU A 14 2.30 5.94 -4.52
N ASN A 15 2.63 5.38 -5.68
CA ASN A 15 1.64 4.71 -6.52
C ASN A 15 1.07 3.46 -5.86
N GLY A 16 1.90 2.70 -5.13
CA GLY A 16 1.46 1.57 -4.31
C GLY A 16 0.41 1.99 -3.29
N TYR A 17 0.71 3.01 -2.49
CA TYR A 17 -0.20 3.53 -1.49
C TYR A 17 -1.49 4.12 -2.08
N TYR A 18 -1.42 4.94 -3.13
CA TYR A 18 -2.62 5.54 -3.71
C TYR A 18 -3.55 4.51 -4.35
N ASN A 19 -3.03 3.44 -4.93
CA ASN A 19 -3.86 2.33 -5.41
C ASN A 19 -4.47 1.54 -4.24
N ALA A 20 -3.73 1.32 -3.14
CA ALA A 20 -4.28 0.74 -1.92
C ALA A 20 -5.44 1.61 -1.36
N LYS A 21 -5.27 2.94 -1.38
CA LYS A 21 -6.30 3.90 -0.97
C LYS A 21 -7.53 3.86 -1.87
N SER A 22 -7.34 3.70 -3.18
CA SER A 22 -8.45 3.52 -4.12
C SER A 22 -9.19 2.21 -3.86
N ALA A 23 -8.48 1.12 -3.58
CA ALA A 23 -9.09 -0.15 -3.17
C ALA A 23 -9.90 0.00 -1.86
N HIS A 24 -9.34 0.66 -0.84
CA HIS A 24 -10.05 0.95 0.40
C HIS A 24 -11.30 1.81 0.15
N SER A 25 -11.18 2.88 -0.62
CA SER A 25 -12.32 3.76 -0.93
C SER A 25 -13.41 3.03 -1.72
N ALA A 26 -13.02 2.09 -2.58
CA ALA A 26 -13.93 1.24 -3.33
C ALA A 26 -14.72 0.28 -2.41
N ILE A 27 -14.08 -0.32 -1.41
CA ILE A 27 -14.71 -1.19 -0.41
C ILE A 27 -15.83 -0.48 0.36
N PHE A 28 -15.59 0.78 0.76
CA PHE A 28 -16.51 1.55 1.61
C PHE A 28 -17.40 2.52 0.81
N SER A 29 -17.51 2.33 -0.51
CA SER A 29 -18.37 3.17 -1.34
C SER A 29 -19.83 2.78 -1.19
N ASP A 30 -20.71 3.76 -0.94
CA ASP A 30 -22.17 3.57 -0.90
C ASP A 30 -22.80 3.28 -2.27
N LYS A 31 -22.00 3.17 -3.34
CA LYS A 31 -22.50 2.82 -4.67
C LYS A 31 -22.93 1.35 -4.68
N VAL A 32 -24.24 1.16 -4.78
CA VAL A 32 -25.05 -0.05 -4.52
C VAL A 32 -24.55 -1.38 -5.10
N GLN A 33 -23.59 -1.41 -6.03
CA GLN A 33 -22.89 -2.64 -6.45
C GLN A 33 -21.50 -2.28 -6.95
N LEU A 34 -20.51 -2.21 -6.07
CA LEU A 34 -19.12 -2.21 -6.54
C LEU A 34 -18.68 -3.65 -6.79
N ASP A 35 -18.32 -3.93 -8.04
CA ASP A 35 -17.76 -5.21 -8.44
C ASP A 35 -16.41 -5.41 -7.74
N ASN A 36 -16.27 -6.55 -7.06
CA ASN A 36 -15.01 -6.98 -6.43
C ASN A 36 -13.84 -6.93 -7.42
N SER A 37 -14.08 -7.06 -8.73
CA SER A 37 -13.07 -6.92 -9.77
C SER A 37 -12.35 -5.56 -9.74
N ILE A 38 -13.04 -4.46 -9.37
CA ILE A 38 -12.46 -3.13 -9.26
C ILE A 38 -11.50 -3.06 -8.06
N ILE A 39 -11.94 -3.59 -6.91
CA ILE A 39 -11.13 -3.64 -5.68
C ILE A 39 -9.87 -4.48 -5.93
N ILE A 40 -10.06 -5.66 -6.53
CA ILE A 40 -8.97 -6.57 -6.91
C ILE A 40 -8.03 -5.88 -7.91
N GLY A 41 -8.55 -5.15 -8.90
CA GLY A 41 -7.75 -4.42 -9.87
C GLY A 41 -6.84 -3.40 -9.22
N TYR A 42 -7.37 -2.56 -8.32
CA TYR A 42 -6.56 -1.61 -7.57
C TYR A 42 -5.52 -2.30 -6.68
N LEU A 43 -5.90 -3.38 -5.98
CA LEU A 43 -4.94 -4.15 -5.16
C LEU A 43 -3.85 -4.82 -5.99
N ALA A 44 -4.15 -5.31 -7.19
CA ALA A 44 -3.16 -5.91 -8.07
C ALA A 44 -2.11 -4.87 -8.51
N ILE A 45 -2.57 -3.67 -8.88
CA ILE A 45 -1.69 -2.55 -9.21
C ILE A 45 -0.86 -2.13 -7.99
N ALA A 46 -1.49 -2.00 -6.82
CA ALA A 46 -0.81 -1.66 -5.58
C ALA A 46 0.29 -2.68 -5.24
N ASN A 47 -0.02 -3.99 -5.31
CA ASN A 47 0.93 -5.07 -5.08
C ASN A 47 2.10 -5.01 -6.05
N SER A 48 1.86 -4.74 -7.33
CA SER A 48 2.92 -4.59 -8.33
C SER A 48 3.92 -3.49 -7.95
N TYR A 49 3.42 -2.31 -7.60
CA TYR A 49 4.26 -1.19 -7.17
C TYR A 49 4.99 -1.45 -5.86
N VAL A 50 4.29 -1.97 -4.83
CA VAL A 50 4.89 -2.21 -3.51
C VAL A 50 5.93 -3.33 -3.56
N ASN A 51 5.70 -4.40 -4.32
CA ASN A 51 6.69 -5.47 -4.48
C ASN A 51 7.92 -4.99 -5.27
N SER A 52 7.73 -4.10 -6.26
CA SER A 52 8.83 -3.45 -6.95
C SER A 52 9.64 -2.56 -5.99
N ALA A 53 8.97 -1.77 -5.15
CA ALA A 53 9.62 -0.96 -4.12
C ALA A 53 10.40 -1.85 -3.13
N LYS A 54 9.80 -2.93 -2.65
CA LYS A 54 10.44 -3.88 -1.73
C LYS A 54 11.69 -4.52 -2.34
N SER A 55 11.69 -4.78 -3.64
CA SER A 55 12.85 -5.30 -4.36
C SER A 55 14.01 -4.30 -4.37
N VAL A 56 13.72 -3.01 -4.59
CA VAL A 56 14.71 -1.93 -4.50
C VAL A 56 15.25 -1.79 -3.06
N TYR A 57 14.34 -1.82 -2.07
CA TYR A 57 14.66 -1.76 -0.64
C TYR A 57 15.65 -2.86 -0.22
N ILE A 58 15.34 -4.13 -0.52
CA ILE A 58 16.18 -5.28 -0.16
C ILE A 58 17.57 -5.20 -0.80
N CYS A 59 17.66 -4.67 -2.02
CA CYS A 59 18.93 -4.55 -2.74
C CYS A 59 19.82 -3.40 -2.23
N LYS A 60 19.34 -2.53 -1.32
CA LYS A 60 20.03 -1.30 -0.91
C LYS A 60 20.05 -1.14 0.61
N ASN A 61 21.19 -1.49 1.23
CA ASN A 61 21.41 -1.34 2.67
C ASN A 61 21.15 0.09 3.21
N GLU A 62 21.35 1.13 2.40
CA GLU A 62 21.13 2.53 2.80
C GLU A 62 19.65 2.86 3.08
N LEU A 63 18.71 2.04 2.59
CA LEU A 63 17.28 2.20 2.83
C LEU A 63 16.79 1.45 4.06
N SER A 64 17.63 0.64 4.73
CA SER A 64 17.26 -0.19 5.88
C SER A 64 16.82 0.67 7.07
N ARG A 65 15.53 0.99 7.11
CA ARG A 65 14.86 1.73 8.18
C ARG A 65 13.56 1.04 8.53
N GLN A 66 13.26 1.00 9.82
CA GLN A 66 12.10 0.30 10.36
C GLN A 66 10.79 0.78 9.73
N GLU A 67 10.69 2.07 9.41
CA GLU A 67 9.50 2.68 8.81
C GLU A 67 9.14 2.07 7.45
N PHE A 68 10.14 1.65 6.65
CA PHE A 68 9.88 0.95 5.39
C PHE A 68 9.41 -0.49 5.64
N ASP A 69 10.01 -1.20 6.60
CA ASP A 69 9.57 -2.54 6.98
C ASP A 69 8.13 -2.52 7.48
N ASP A 70 7.81 -1.56 8.34
CA ASP A 70 6.46 -1.34 8.86
C ASP A 70 5.47 -1.04 7.73
N PHE A 71 5.86 -0.22 6.74
CA PHE A 71 5.02 0.07 5.58
C PHE A 71 4.72 -1.20 4.78
N PHE A 72 5.75 -1.99 4.48
CA PHE A 72 5.56 -3.25 3.74
C PHE A 72 4.72 -4.25 4.50
N ASN A 73 4.87 -4.32 5.83
CA ASN A 73 4.10 -5.21 6.68
C ASN A 73 2.64 -4.79 6.77
N GLU A 74 2.34 -3.52 7.05
CA GLU A 74 0.95 -3.04 7.12
C GLU A 74 0.26 -3.09 5.75
N PHE A 75 0.98 -2.82 4.65
CA PHE A 75 0.45 -3.01 3.30
C PHE A 75 0.05 -4.47 3.06
N LYS A 76 0.91 -5.42 3.45
CA LYS A 76 0.63 -6.85 3.33
C LYS A 76 -0.59 -7.25 4.16
N MET A 77 -0.68 -6.78 5.41
CA MET A 77 -1.81 -7.07 6.29
C MET A 77 -3.13 -6.55 5.70
N PHE A 78 -3.13 -5.29 5.23
CA PHE A 78 -4.28 -4.71 4.54
C PHE A 78 -4.66 -5.52 3.29
N SER A 79 -3.71 -5.79 2.39
CA SER A 79 -3.99 -6.48 1.12
C SER A 79 -4.52 -7.90 1.35
N ASN A 80 -3.95 -8.64 2.30
CA ASN A 80 -4.40 -9.99 2.62
C ASN A 80 -5.81 -9.97 3.20
N GLU A 81 -6.06 -9.12 4.19
CA GLU A 81 -7.36 -9.01 4.84
C GLU A 81 -8.47 -8.64 3.83
N VAL A 82 -8.20 -7.74 2.88
CA VAL A 82 -9.17 -7.42 1.83
C VAL A 82 -9.46 -8.63 0.94
N MET A 83 -8.43 -9.34 0.47
CA MET A 83 -8.61 -10.50 -0.41
C MET A 83 -9.33 -11.65 0.31
N ASP A 84 -9.04 -11.86 1.59
CA ASP A 84 -9.70 -12.85 2.43
C ASP A 84 -11.17 -12.49 2.65
N ASN A 85 -11.48 -11.20 2.86
CA ASN A 85 -12.84 -10.73 3.01
C ASN A 85 -13.66 -10.87 1.72
N ILE A 86 -13.07 -10.56 0.57
CA ILE A 86 -13.69 -10.78 -0.74
C ILE A 86 -13.96 -12.27 -0.98
N SER A 87 -13.02 -13.15 -0.63
CA SER A 87 -13.12 -14.60 -0.87
C SER A 87 -14.17 -15.27 0.03
N ASN A 88 -14.26 -14.83 1.29
CA ASN A 88 -15.12 -15.45 2.29
C ASN A 88 -16.43 -14.66 2.54
N ASN A 89 -16.64 -13.54 1.85
CA ASN A 89 -17.75 -12.62 2.05
C ASN A 89 -17.87 -12.12 3.51
N ASN A 90 -16.72 -11.78 4.11
CA ASN A 90 -16.62 -11.27 5.48
C ASN A 90 -16.68 -9.73 5.51
N GLY A 91 -17.00 -9.16 6.67
CA GLY A 91 -17.04 -7.70 6.85
C GLY A 91 -15.65 -7.05 6.86
N HIS A 92 -15.55 -5.85 6.30
CA HIS A 92 -14.27 -5.14 6.10
C HIS A 92 -13.75 -4.32 7.30
N GLN A 93 -14.23 -4.58 8.52
CA GLN A 93 -13.83 -3.78 9.69
C GLN A 93 -12.32 -3.86 9.95
N GLN A 94 -11.73 -5.05 9.84
CA GLN A 94 -10.28 -5.23 9.99
C GLN A 94 -9.50 -4.65 8.80
N SER A 95 -10.03 -4.78 7.58
CA SER A 95 -9.45 -4.10 6.40
C SER A 95 -9.35 -2.59 6.63
N ASN A 96 -10.36 -1.96 7.26
CA ASN A 96 -10.32 -0.55 7.61
C ASN A 96 -9.23 -0.23 8.65
N LEU A 97 -9.10 -1.04 9.70
CA LEU A 97 -8.08 -0.85 10.74
C LEU A 97 -6.66 -0.97 10.16
N HIS A 98 -6.40 -1.98 9.34
CA HIS A 98 -5.11 -2.12 8.66
C HIS A 98 -4.83 -0.97 7.69
N PHE A 99 -5.85 -0.46 6.99
CA PHE A 99 -5.67 0.69 6.12
C PHE A 99 -5.34 1.99 6.88
N GLN A 100 -5.95 2.19 8.07
CA GLN A 100 -5.63 3.32 8.94
C GLN A 100 -4.16 3.26 9.39
N ARG A 101 -3.68 2.09 9.84
CA ARG A 101 -2.27 1.88 10.20
C ARG A 101 -1.33 2.08 9.01
N LEU A 102 -1.69 1.55 7.85
CA LEU A 102 -0.95 1.77 6.61
C LEU A 102 -0.84 3.27 6.29
N THR A 103 -1.89 4.05 6.52
CA THR A 103 -1.89 5.50 6.33
C THR A 103 -0.93 6.20 7.30
N GLU A 104 -0.94 5.82 8.57
CA GLU A 104 -0.03 6.35 9.59
C GLU A 104 1.44 6.10 9.21
N VAL A 105 1.78 4.87 8.87
CA VAL A 105 3.17 4.51 8.48
C VAL A 105 3.56 5.16 7.15
N PHE A 106 2.63 5.23 6.18
CA PHE A 106 2.88 5.92 4.92
C PHE A 106 3.26 7.40 5.12
N GLN A 107 2.64 8.10 6.07
CA GLN A 107 2.99 9.49 6.37
C GLN A 107 4.45 9.64 6.84
N LEU A 108 4.92 8.70 7.68
CA LEU A 108 6.31 8.66 8.14
C LEU A 108 7.25 8.40 6.96
N VAL A 109 6.97 7.38 6.16
CA VAL A 109 7.76 7.03 4.97
C VAL A 109 7.81 8.19 3.96
N ALA A 110 6.68 8.83 3.68
CA ALA A 110 6.61 9.95 2.75
C ALA A 110 7.38 11.17 3.25
N SER A 111 7.41 11.41 4.57
CA SER A 111 8.25 12.44 5.19
C SER A 111 9.74 12.11 5.03
N LEU A 112 10.16 10.87 5.29
CA LEU A 112 11.55 10.42 5.10
C LEU A 112 12.00 10.55 3.64
N LEU A 113 11.08 10.33 2.72
CA LEU A 113 11.31 10.46 1.28
C LEU A 113 11.23 11.92 0.79
N GLY A 114 10.89 12.89 1.65
CA GLY A 114 10.76 14.30 1.29
C GLY A 114 9.62 14.58 0.30
N VAL A 115 8.56 13.76 0.34
CA VAL A 115 7.38 13.92 -0.52
C VAL A 115 6.49 15.07 -0.02
N PHE A 116 6.40 15.24 1.30
CA PHE A 116 5.69 16.35 1.93
C PHE A 116 6.72 17.41 2.35
N LYS A 117 6.49 18.67 1.93
CA LYS A 117 7.25 19.85 2.40
C LYS A 117 6.53 20.51 3.56
#